data_AF-A0A935LS52-F1
#
_entry.id   AF-A0A935LS52-F1
#
_cell.length_a   1.000
_cell.length_b   1.000
_cell.length_c   1.000
_cell.angle_alpha   90.00
_cell.angle_beta   90.00
_cell.angle_gamma   90.00
#
_symmetry.space_group_name_H-M   'P 1'
#
loop_
_entity.id
_entity.type
_entity.pdbx_description
1 polymer ?
#
loop_
_entity_poly.entity_id
_entity_poly.type
_entity_poly.pdbx_seq_one_letter_code
_entity_poly.pdbx_strand_id
1 'polypeptide(L)'
;MTIRFPRRKIETACIALSFGLTAVLSVFIILLMADKILDWDIFSRMVERVLGMIIACVGVVLGACFLIVLMVNMSISSISMERMAGAMEDRNADRNGR
;
A
#
# COMPACT_ATOMS: atom_id res chain seq x y z
N MET A 1 -25.34 -13.46 3.02
CA MET A 1 -24.27 -14.05 2.18
C MET A 1 -22.95 -13.39 2.57
N THR A 2 -22.18 -13.99 3.48
CA THR A 2 -20.91 -13.42 3.95
C THR A 2 -19.84 -13.72 2.90
N ILE A 3 -19.63 -12.77 1.97
CA ILE A 3 -18.54 -12.85 1.00
C ILE A 3 -17.24 -12.79 1.81
N ARG A 4 -16.63 -13.95 2.07
CA ARG A 4 -15.32 -14.08 2.69
C ARG A 4 -14.27 -13.64 1.67
N PHE A 5 -14.16 -12.34 1.41
CA PHE A 5 -13.05 -11.79 0.65
C PHE A 5 -11.75 -12.18 1.37
N PRO A 6 -10.80 -12.85 0.71
CA PRO A 6 -9.52 -13.19 1.32
C PRO A 6 -8.65 -11.93 1.45
N ARG A 7 -8.95 -11.10 2.46
CA ARG A 7 -8.33 -9.79 2.73
C ARG A 7 -6.79 -9.87 2.77
N ARG A 8 -6.25 -10.92 3.41
CA ARG A 8 -4.80 -11.20 3.44
C ARG A 8 -4.19 -11.40 2.05
N LYS A 9 -4.89 -12.05 1.12
CA LYS A 9 -4.36 -12.27 -0.24
C LYS A 9 -4.27 -10.97 -1.03
N ILE A 10 -5.27 -10.09 -0.86
CA ILE A 10 -5.30 -8.76 -1.49
C ILE A 10 -4.16 -7.90 -0.92
N GLU A 11 -3.98 -7.91 0.40
CA GLU A 11 -2.89 -7.20 1.07
C GLU A 11 -1.51 -7.67 0.60
N THR A 12 -1.26 -8.98 0.57
CA THR A 12 0.02 -9.54 0.09
C THR A 12 0.29 -9.19 -1.38
N ALA A 13 -0.72 -9.28 -2.24
CA ALA A 13 -0.59 -8.90 -3.65
C ALA A 13 -0.29 -7.41 -3.81
N CYS A 14 -0.96 -6.55 -3.04
CA CYS A 14 -0.79 -5.11 -3.07
C CYS A 14 0.60 -4.68 -2.54
N ILE A 15 1.09 -5.31 -1.47
CA ILE A 15 2.44 -5.11 -0.94
C ILE A 15 3.49 -5.56 -1.96
N ALA A 16 3.34 -6.75 -2.55
CA ALA A 16 4.28 -7.27 -3.54
C ALA A 16 4.34 -6.38 -4.79
N LEU A 17 3.18 -5.93 -5.28
CA LEU A 17 3.07 -5.02 -6.43
C LEU A 17 3.69 -3.65 -6.11
N SER A 18 3.44 -3.12 -4.90
CA SER A 18 4.03 -1.85 -4.46
C SER A 18 5.54 -1.94 -4.35
N PHE A 19 6.07 -3.05 -3.84
CA PHE A 19 7.52 -3.28 -3.74
C PHE A 19 8.17 -3.32 -5.12
N GLY A 20 7.58 -4.07 -6.06
CA GLY A 20 8.05 -4.13 -7.45
C GLY A 20 8.04 -2.77 -8.15
N LEU A 21 6.92 -2.03 -8.04
CA LEU A 21 6.80 -0.69 -8.64
C LEU A 21 7.77 0.31 -8.01
N THR A 22 7.99 0.23 -6.70
CA THR A 22 8.94 1.12 -6.00
C THR A 22 10.38 0.86 -6.45
N ALA A 23 10.77 -0.41 -6.63
CA ALA A 23 12.10 -0.76 -7.12
C ALA A 23 12.34 -0.28 -8.56
N VAL A 24 11.32 -0.38 -9.43
CA VAL A 24 11.40 0.15 -10.79
C VAL A 24 11.48 1.68 -10.77
N LEU A 25 10.65 2.33 -9.96
CA LEU A 25 10.58 3.78 -9.86
C LEU A 25 11.86 4.39 -9.28
N SER A 26 12.52 3.73 -8.33
CA SER A 26 13.80 4.21 -7.77
C SER A 26 14.90 4.21 -8.83
N VAL A 27 14.98 3.19 -9.68
CA VAL A 27 15.95 3.14 -10.79
C VAL A 27 15.70 4.29 -11.77
N PHE A 28 14.44 4.54 -12.15
CA PHE A 28 14.11 5.64 -13.07
C PHE A 28 14.39 7.03 -12.47
N ILE A 29 14.12 7.23 -11.19
CA ILE A 29 14.44 8.49 -10.51
C ILE A 29 15.94 8.72 -10.46
N ILE A 30 16.73 7.70 -10.14
CA ILE A 30 18.19 7.80 -10.09
C ILE A 30 18.74 8.15 -11.48
N LEU A 31 18.24 7.49 -12.54
CA LEU A 31 18.64 7.79 -13.91
C LEU A 31 18.30 9.22 -14.32
N LEU A 32 17.10 9.71 -14.00
CA LEU A 32 16.72 11.12 -14.26
C LEU A 32 17.58 12.11 -13.48
N MET A 33 17.87 11.83 -12.21
CA MET A 33 18.75 12.69 -11.41
C MET A 33 20.17 12.70 -11.97
N ALA A 34 20.69 11.54 -12.40
CA ALA A 34 22.02 11.43 -13.00
C ALA A 34 22.11 12.22 -14.33
N ASP A 35 21.11 12.08 -15.20
CA ASP A 35 20.98 12.83 -16.46
C ASP A 35 21.04 14.34 -16.20
N LYS A 36 20.30 14.84 -15.20
CA LYS A 36 20.28 16.26 -14.81
C LYS A 36 21.56 16.77 -14.16
N ILE A 37 22.21 15.96 -13.31
CA ILE A 37 23.41 16.38 -12.57
C ILE A 37 24.65 16.35 -13.48
N LEU A 38 24.74 15.34 -14.35
CA LEU A 38 25.88 15.13 -15.23
C LEU A 38 25.73 15.83 -16.58
N ASP A 39 24.58 16.49 -16.81
CA ASP A 39 24.16 17.06 -18.10
C ASP A 39 24.38 16.07 -19.25
N TRP A 40 24.14 14.79 -18.93
CA TRP A 40 24.27 13.70 -19.86
C TRP A 40 23.04 13.81 -20.75
N ASP A 41 23.20 14.17 -22.02
CA ASP A 41 22.10 14.27 -23.00
C ASP A 41 21.58 12.87 -23.41
N ILE A 42 21.40 11.97 -22.44
CA ILE A 42 20.97 10.57 -22.65
C ILE A 42 19.50 10.55 -23.03
N PHE A 43 18.69 11.41 -22.42
CA PHE A 43 17.26 11.52 -22.70
C PHE A 43 16.91 12.80 -23.46
N SER A 44 16.39 12.64 -24.68
CA SER A 44 15.77 13.75 -25.41
C SER A 44 14.63 14.40 -24.58
N ARG A 45 14.44 15.71 -24.72
CA ARG A 45 13.39 16.50 -24.01
C ARG A 45 11.99 15.88 -24.09
N MET A 46 11.65 15.19 -25.19
CA MET A 46 10.38 14.48 -25.33
C MET A 46 10.32 13.25 -24.40
N VAL A 47 11.40 12.47 -24.32
CA VAL A 47 11.49 11.27 -23.49
C VAL A 47 11.43 11.63 -22.02
N GLU A 48 12.14 12.69 -21.60
CA GLU A 48 12.10 13.18 -20.22
C GLU A 48 10.67 13.54 -19.76
N ARG A 49 9.90 14.21 -20.63
CA ARG A 49 8.50 14.59 -20.35
C ARG A 49 7.59 13.37 -20.20
N VAL A 50 7.76 12.38 -21.06
CA VAL A 50 7.02 11.11 -20.99
C VAL A 50 7.40 10.33 -19.74
N LEU A 51 8.70 10.27 -19.41
CA LEU A 51 9.20 9.61 -18.20
C LEU A 51 8.64 10.26 -16.93
N GLY A 52 8.61 11.59 -16.88
CA GLY A 52 8.00 12.34 -15.78
C GLY A 52 6.51 12.02 -15.60
N MET A 53 5.76 11.90 -16.70
CA MET A 53 4.35 11.47 -16.63
C MET A 53 4.21 10.03 -16.12
N ILE A 54 5.06 9.10 -16.58
CA ILE A 54 5.05 7.71 -16.11
C ILE A 54 5.33 7.63 -14.61
N ILE A 55 6.34 8.36 -14.12
CA ILE A 55 6.69 8.42 -12.69
C ILE A 55 5.53 8.97 -11.86
N ALA A 56 4.89 10.05 -12.32
CA ALA A 56 3.73 10.61 -11.65
C ALA A 56 2.58 9.58 -11.57
N CYS A 57 2.30 8.88 -12.68
CA CYS A 57 1.24 7.87 -12.75
C CYS A 57 1.52 6.69 -11.80
N VAL A 58 2.76 6.18 -11.79
CA VAL A 58 3.17 5.12 -10.87
C VAL A 58 3.10 5.59 -9.42
N GLY A 59 3.47 6.84 -9.13
CA GLY A 59 3.32 7.44 -7.81
C GLY A 59 1.87 7.43 -7.32
N VAL A 60 0.91 7.77 -8.19
CA VAL A 60 -0.53 7.70 -7.87
C VAL A 60 -0.97 6.26 -7.57
N VAL A 61 -0.51 5.28 -8.37
CA VAL A 61 -0.81 3.86 -8.15
C VAL A 61 -0.26 3.37 -6.80
N LEU A 62 0.97 3.77 -6.44
CA LEU A 62 1.57 3.45 -5.14
C LEU A 62 0.76 4.06 -3.99
N GLY A 63 0.33 5.32 -4.13
CA GLY A 63 -0.54 5.97 -3.16
C GLY A 63 -1.87 5.23 -2.98
N ALA A 64 -2.51 4.82 -4.08
CA ALA A 64 -3.74 4.02 -4.03
C ALA A 64 -3.52 2.66 -3.36
N CYS A 65 -2.41 1.98 -3.66
CA CYS A 65 -2.05 0.72 -3.01
C CYS A 65 -1.88 0.89 -1.49
N PHE A 66 -1.21 1.95 -1.06
CA PHE A 66 -1.06 2.28 0.36
C PHE A 66 -2.42 2.48 1.05
N LEU A 67 -3.34 3.22 0.43
CA LEU A 67 -4.69 3.42 0.97
C LEU A 67 -5.48 2.11 1.11
N ILE A 68 -5.37 1.22 0.13
CA ILE A 68 -6.02 -0.11 0.18
C ILE A 68 -5.46 -0.94 1.34
N VAL A 69 -4.13 -0.96 1.51
CA VAL A 69 -3.49 -1.67 2.63
C VAL A 69 -3.93 -1.09 3.96
N LEU A 70 -3.99 0.24 4.08
CA LEU A 70 -4.45 0.94 5.29
C LEU A 70 -5.91 0.57 5.60
N MET A 71 -6.79 0.57 4.60
CA MET A 71 -8.19 0.17 4.75
C MET A 71 -8.33 -1.28 5.22
N VAL A 72 -7.55 -2.20 4.64
CA VAL A 72 -7.54 -3.61 5.06
C VAL A 72 -7.09 -3.74 6.51
N ASN A 73 -6.02 -3.04 6.90
CA ASN A 73 -5.49 -3.07 8.26
C ASN A 73 -6.45 -2.48 9.29
N MET A 74 -7.06 -1.32 9.00
CA MET A 74 -8.11 -0.73 9.84
C MET A 74 -9.28 -1.69 10.04
N SER A 75 -9.70 -2.38 8.98
CA SER A 75 -10.82 -3.32 9.06
C SER A 75 -10.48 -4.59 9.86
N ILE A 76 -9.22 -5.03 9.89
CA ILE A 76 -8.80 -6.15 10.75
C ILE A 76 -8.78 -5.70 12.21
N SER A 77 -8.24 -4.50 12.48
CA SER A 77 -8.20 -3.93 13.83
C SER A 77 -9.60 -3.73 14.41
N SER A 78 -10.57 -3.26 13.62
CA SER A 78 -11.95 -3.08 14.11
C SER A 78 -12.60 -4.42 14.51
N ILE A 79 -12.44 -5.46 13.70
CA ILE A 79 -12.95 -6.82 14.01
C ILE A 79 -12.27 -7.37 15.28
N SER A 80 -10.97 -7.09 15.46
CA SER A 80 -10.24 -7.51 16.66
C SER A 80 -10.77 -6.80 17.92
N MET A 81 -11.06 -5.50 17.83
CA MET A 81 -11.64 -4.73 18.93
C MET A 81 -13.03 -5.23 19.32
N GLU A 82 -13.91 -5.51 18.35
CA GLU A 82 -15.22 -6.09 18.61
C GLU A 82 -15.13 -7.44 19.34
N ARG A 83 -14.20 -8.31 18.92
CA ARG A 83 -13.97 -9.60 19.60
C ARG A 83 -13.44 -9.44 21.01
N MET A 84 -12.56 -8.48 21.25
CA MET A 84 -12.04 -8.21 22.60
C MET A 84 -13.13 -7.65 23.52
N ALA A 85 -14.00 -6.77 23.01
CA ALA A 85 -15.13 -6.23 23.76
C ALA A 85 -16.11 -7.35 24.18
N GLY A 86 -16.52 -8.21 23.23
CA GLY A 86 -17.39 -9.35 23.55
C GLY A 86 -16.77 -10.34 24.53
N ALA A 87 -15.47 -10.67 24.38
CA ALA A 87 -14.78 -11.55 25.32
C ALA A 87 -14.62 -10.95 26.73
N MET A 88 -14.61 -9.62 26.85
CA MET A 88 -14.56 -8.93 28.14
C MET A 88 -15.93 -8.91 28.82
N GLU A 89 -17.01 -8.82 28.04
CA GLU A 89 -18.39 -8.90 28.52
C GLU A 89 -18.71 -10.31 29.04
N ASP A 90 -18.34 -11.36 28.31
CA ASP A 90 -18.52 -12.76 28.75
C ASP A 90 -17.76 -13.06 30.05
N ARG A 91 -16.53 -12.54 30.21
CA ARG A 91 -15.75 -12.69 31.45
C ARG A 91 -16.36 -11.95 32.63
N ASN A 92 -17.01 -10.82 32.41
CA ASN A 92 -17.68 -10.06 33.47
C ASN A 92 -19.01 -10.70 33.87
N ALA A 93 -19.73 -11.32 32.93
CA ALA A 93 -20.93 -12.10 33.22
C ALA A 93 -20.62 -13.34 34.08
N ASP A 94 -19.53 -14.07 33.78
CA ASP A 94 -19.10 -15.24 34.57
C ASP A 94 -18.62 -14.86 35.99
N ARG A 95 -18.09 -13.65 36.17
CA ARG A 95 -17.70 -13.11 37.49
C ARG A 95 -18.85 -12.64 38.37
N ASN A 96 -19.95 -12.14 37.78
CA ASN A 96 -21.13 -11.68 38.53
C ASN A 96 -22.17 -12.78 38.78
N GLY A 97 -22.01 -13.96 38.16
CA GLY A 97 -22.87 -15.14 38.35
C GLY A 97 -22.44 -16.10 39.47
N ARG A 98 -21.42 -15.74 40.27
CA ARG A 98 -21.00 -16.40 41.51
C ARG A 98 -21.07 -15.42 42.67
#